data_AF-A0A7X8VP03-F1
#
_entry.id   AF-A0A7X8VP03-F1
#
_cell.length_a   1.000
_cell.length_b   1.000
_cell.length_c   1.000
_cell.angle_alpha   90.00
_cell.angle_beta   90.00
_cell.angle_gamma   90.00
#
_symmetry.space_group_name_H-M   'P 1'
#
loop_
_entity.id
_entity.type
_entity.pdbx_description
1 polymer ?
#
loop_
_entity_poly.entity_id
_entity_poly.type
_entity_poly.pdbx_seq_one_letter_code
_entity_poly.pdbx_strand_id
1 'polypeptide(L)'
;MILRHNSVIEAFMNISDLQLGGRGLLKLADLSGEQILGLVDLAIELKRRKKAGEHLQKPLLPGKNICLVFQKSSTRTRCATVIAVRDEGGSAEYLGQQDIHFGKKESV
;
A
#
# COMPACT_ATOMS: atom_id res chain seq x y z
N MET A 1 -18.66 3.93 38.07
CA MET A 1 -17.60 4.92 37.82
C MET A 1 -16.40 4.19 37.21
N ILE A 2 -16.48 3.89 35.91
CA ILE A 2 -15.31 3.51 35.10
C ILE A 2 -15.35 4.50 33.94
N LEU A 3 -14.30 5.31 33.90
CA LEU A 3 -14.18 6.49 33.05
C LEU A 3 -14.15 6.05 31.58
N ARG A 4 -15.07 6.62 30.80
CA ARG A 4 -14.96 6.72 29.35
C ARG A 4 -13.70 7.52 29.03
N HIS A 5 -12.61 6.84 28.73
CA HIS A 5 -11.43 7.42 28.09
C HIS A 5 -11.20 6.64 26.79
N ASN A 6 -11.98 6.97 25.77
CA ASN A 6 -11.60 6.66 24.40
C ASN A 6 -12.24 7.66 23.44
N SER A 7 -11.86 8.92 23.60
CA SER A 7 -12.26 10.04 22.73
C SER A 7 -11.39 10.15 21.47
N VAL A 8 -10.59 9.12 21.13
CA VAL A 8 -9.53 9.21 20.12
C VAL A 8 -9.86 8.44 18.82
N ILE A 9 -11.03 7.83 18.68
CA ILE A 9 -11.36 6.97 17.51
C ILE A 9 -12.34 7.64 16.52
N GLU A 10 -12.76 8.88 16.73
CA GLU A 10 -13.71 9.55 15.82
C GLU A 10 -13.09 10.60 14.88
N ALA A 11 -11.77 10.64 14.75
CA ALA A 11 -11.14 11.33 13.65
C ALA A 11 -10.79 10.29 12.58
N PHE A 12 -11.74 10.00 11.68
CA PHE A 12 -11.36 9.47 10.36
C PHE A 12 -10.49 10.54 9.70
N MET A 13 -9.17 10.44 9.88
CA MET A 13 -8.22 11.33 9.25
C MET A 13 -8.45 11.24 7.75
N ASN A 14 -8.72 12.37 7.10
CA ASN A 14 -8.97 12.37 5.67
C ASN A 14 -7.67 11.94 4.97
N ILE A 15 -7.71 10.84 4.21
CA ILE A 15 -6.54 10.27 3.51
C ILE A 15 -5.83 11.32 2.65
N SER A 16 -6.56 12.33 2.18
CA SER A 16 -6.06 13.48 1.43
C SER A 16 -5.03 14.30 2.22
N ASP A 17 -5.14 14.35 3.54
CA ASP A 17 -4.32 15.18 4.42
C ASP A 17 -2.93 14.55 4.68
N LEU A 18 -2.77 13.26 4.38
CA LEU A 18 -1.51 12.54 4.59
C LEU A 18 -0.39 13.00 3.62
N GLN A 19 -0.77 13.64 2.50
CA GLN A 19 0.15 14.19 1.48
C GLN A 19 1.21 13.16 1.01
N LEU A 20 0.82 11.90 0.82
CA LEU A 20 1.71 10.82 0.38
C LEU A 20 1.76 10.65 -1.15
N GLY A 21 0.94 11.38 -1.90
CA GLY A 21 0.88 11.29 -3.36
C GLY A 21 2.23 11.59 -4.02
N GLY A 22 2.69 10.69 -4.88
CA GLY A 22 3.96 10.83 -5.60
C GLY A 22 5.22 10.59 -4.76
N ARG A 23 5.09 10.15 -3.50
CA ARG A 23 6.24 9.89 -2.62
C ARG A 23 6.59 8.40 -2.59
N GLY A 24 7.90 8.10 -2.58
CA GLY A 24 8.41 6.75 -2.35
C GLY A 24 8.50 6.43 -0.86
N LEU A 25 8.07 5.23 -0.45
CA LEU A 25 8.23 4.73 0.91
C LEU A 25 9.48 3.86 1.01
N LEU A 26 10.62 4.50 1.27
CA LEU A 26 11.92 3.81 1.40
C LEU A 26 12.18 3.35 2.84
N LYS A 27 11.84 4.19 3.83
CA LYS A 27 12.03 3.92 5.25
C LYS A 27 10.85 4.48 6.04
N LEU A 28 10.47 3.82 7.14
CA LEU A 28 9.42 4.32 8.04
C LEU A 28 9.81 5.64 8.73
N ALA A 29 11.11 5.89 8.91
CA ALA A 29 11.63 7.14 9.49
C ALA A 29 11.37 8.39 8.62
N ASP A 30 10.97 8.21 7.36
CA ASP A 30 10.62 9.30 6.45
C ASP A 30 9.16 9.77 6.64
N LEU A 31 8.39 9.11 7.52
CA LEU A 31 7.00 9.41 7.83
C LEU A 31 6.86 10.04 9.22
N SER A 32 5.93 11.00 9.35
CA SER A 32 5.51 11.48 10.67
C SER A 32 4.67 10.44 11.42
N GLY A 33 4.54 10.59 12.75
CA GLY A 33 3.67 9.72 13.55
C GLY A 33 2.22 9.74 13.07
N GLU A 34 1.71 10.92 12.67
CA GLU A 34 0.37 11.07 12.09
C GLU A 34 0.23 10.33 10.76
N GLN A 35 1.26 10.39 9.89
CA GLN A 35 1.27 9.65 8.63
C GLN A 35 1.26 8.14 8.84
N ILE A 36 1.99 7.64 9.84
CA ILE A 36 1.99 6.21 10.19
C ILE A 36 0.62 5.77 10.67
N LEU A 37 -0.01 6.53 11.59
CA LEU A 37 -1.35 6.21 12.07
C LEU A 37 -2.38 6.27 10.94
N GLY A 38 -2.30 7.28 10.07
CA GLY A 38 -3.17 7.39 8.90
C GLY A 38 -3.01 6.23 7.91
N LEU A 39 -1.80 5.68 7.73
CA LEU A 39 -1.60 4.46 6.94
C LEU A 39 -2.26 3.23 7.58
N VAL A 40 -2.26 3.13 8.90
CA VAL A 40 -2.96 2.05 9.63
C VAL A 40 -4.46 2.17 9.48
N ASP A 41 -5.01 3.37 9.63
CA ASP A 41 -6.44 3.64 9.44
C ASP A 41 -6.87 3.35 8.00
N LEU A 42 -6.06 3.77 7.01
CA LEU A 42 -6.27 3.42 5.61
C LEU A 42 -6.28 1.90 5.40
N ALA A 43 -5.36 1.16 6.00
CA ALA A 43 -5.33 -0.31 5.87
C ALA A 43 -6.59 -0.96 6.46
N ILE A 44 -7.10 -0.46 7.59
CA ILE A 44 -8.35 -0.92 8.19
C ILE A 44 -9.54 -0.64 7.26
N GLU A 45 -9.61 0.56 6.69
CA GLU A 45 -10.68 0.92 5.75
C GLU A 45 -10.62 0.09 4.47
N LEU A 46 -9.45 -0.12 3.86
CA LEU A 46 -9.30 -0.98 2.69
C LEU A 46 -9.73 -2.43 2.98
N LYS A 47 -9.45 -2.94 4.18
CA LYS A 47 -9.93 -4.26 4.62
C LYS A 47 -11.46 -4.28 4.71
N ARG A 48 -12.09 -3.23 5.25
CA ARG A 48 -13.55 -3.09 5.31
C ARG A 48 -14.17 -3.02 3.91
N ARG A 49 -13.64 -2.16 3.03
CA ARG A 49 -14.05 -2.00 1.63
C ARG A 49 -13.98 -3.32 0.87
N LYS A 50 -12.89 -4.08 1.05
CA LYS A 50 -12.74 -5.41 0.45
C LYS A 50 -13.84 -6.36 0.92
N LYS A 51 -14.08 -6.44 2.23
CA LYS A 51 -15.12 -7.30 2.82
C LYS A 51 -16.54 -6.94 2.34
N ALA A 52 -16.80 -5.65 2.11
CA ALA A 52 -18.07 -5.16 1.60
C ALA A 52 -18.23 -5.27 0.07
N GLY A 53 -17.19 -5.72 -0.65
CA GLY A 53 -17.19 -5.77 -2.12
C GLY A 53 -17.06 -4.41 -2.82
N GLU A 54 -16.83 -3.32 -2.07
CA GLU A 54 -16.80 -1.95 -2.61
C GLU A 54 -15.61 -1.71 -3.55
N HIS A 55 -14.48 -2.40 -3.33
CA HIS A 55 -13.31 -2.38 -4.22
C HIS A 55 -13.63 -2.75 -5.68
N LEU A 56 -14.63 -3.60 -5.92
CA LEU A 56 -15.05 -4.01 -7.27
C LEU A 56 -15.85 -2.92 -8.00
N GLN A 57 -16.59 -2.10 -7.24
CA GLN A 57 -17.45 -1.05 -7.82
C GLN A 57 -16.67 0.24 -8.04
N LYS A 58 -15.73 0.55 -7.13
CA LYS A 58 -14.92 1.77 -7.14
C LYS A 58 -13.45 1.42 -6.89
N PRO A 59 -12.77 0.78 -7.86
CA PRO A 59 -11.35 0.45 -7.74
C PRO A 59 -10.50 1.72 -7.61
N LEU A 60 -9.44 1.66 -6.80
CA LEU A 60 -8.51 2.78 -6.59
C LEU A 60 -7.38 2.85 -7.62
N LEU A 61 -7.06 1.74 -8.30
CA LEU A 61 -5.95 1.61 -9.25
C LEU A 61 -6.40 1.23 -10.69
N PRO A 62 -7.56 1.69 -11.21
CA PRO A 62 -8.03 1.26 -12.53
C PRO A 62 -7.01 1.62 -13.62
N GLY A 63 -6.56 0.61 -14.37
CA GLY A 63 -5.62 0.78 -15.48
C GLY A 63 -4.19 1.15 -15.05
N LYS A 64 -3.86 1.11 -13.75
CA LYS A 64 -2.48 1.33 -13.27
C LYS A 64 -1.67 0.04 -13.42
N ASN A 65 -0.43 0.20 -13.87
CA ASN A 65 0.53 -0.90 -14.01
C ASN A 65 1.66 -0.72 -13.00
N ILE A 66 1.96 -1.74 -12.21
CA ILE A 66 2.99 -1.72 -11.17
C ILE A 66 4.01 -2.81 -11.46
N CYS A 67 5.30 -2.44 -11.50
CA CYS A 67 6.40 -3.37 -11.64
C CYS A 67 6.98 -3.73 -10.27
N LEU A 68 7.11 -5.02 -9.99
CA LEU A 68 7.66 -5.58 -8.77
C LEU A 68 9.06 -6.13 -9.04
N VAL A 69 10.08 -5.36 -8.64
CA VAL A 69 11.48 -5.74 -8.80
C VAL A 69 12.01 -6.39 -7.53
N PHE A 70 12.47 -7.65 -7.62
CA PHE A 70 13.02 -8.39 -6.49
C PHE A 70 14.40 -8.98 -6.80
N GLN A 71 15.46 -8.42 -6.20
CA GLN A 71 16.81 -9.00 -6.25
C GLN A 71 16.94 -10.30 -5.43
N LYS A 72 16.08 -10.48 -4.43
CA LYS A 72 15.94 -11.72 -3.66
C LYS A 72 14.46 -12.06 -3.56
N SER A 73 14.10 -13.30 -3.89
CA SER A 73 12.70 -13.74 -3.90
C SER A 73 12.05 -13.62 -2.52
N SER A 74 10.85 -13.05 -2.45
CA SER A 74 10.00 -13.03 -1.26
C SER A 74 8.55 -13.36 -1.61
N THR A 75 8.12 -14.59 -1.34
CA THR A 75 6.78 -15.08 -1.70
C THR A 75 5.68 -14.28 -1.02
N ARG A 76 5.79 -14.00 0.29
CA ARG A 76 4.75 -13.28 1.03
C ARG A 76 4.60 -11.84 0.55
N THR A 77 5.71 -11.14 0.31
CA THR A 77 5.69 -9.77 -0.20
C THR A 77 5.11 -9.71 -1.60
N ARG A 78 5.57 -10.59 -2.50
CA ARG A 78 5.03 -10.68 -3.86
C ARG A 78 3.52 -10.93 -3.85
N CYS A 79 3.05 -11.95 -3.11
CA CYS A 79 1.63 -12.29 -3.05
C CYS A 79 0.81 -11.13 -2.48
N ALA A 80 1.25 -10.50 -1.39
CA ALA A 80 0.54 -9.37 -0.79
C ALA A 80 0.37 -8.21 -1.79
N THR A 81 1.45 -7.82 -2.48
CA THR A 81 1.40 -6.68 -3.40
C THR A 81 0.60 -7.01 -4.66
N VAL A 82 0.80 -8.19 -5.27
CA VAL A 82 0.07 -8.60 -6.48
C VAL A 82 -1.44 -8.63 -6.22
N ILE A 83 -1.87 -9.18 -5.07
CA ILE A 83 -3.29 -9.23 -4.71
C ILE A 83 -3.83 -7.82 -4.46
N ALA A 84 -3.12 -6.98 -3.70
CA ALA A 84 -3.57 -5.61 -3.43
C ALA A 84 -3.76 -4.79 -4.72
N VAL A 85 -2.82 -4.90 -5.67
CA VAL A 85 -2.90 -4.20 -6.97
C VAL A 85 -4.08 -4.70 -7.80
N ARG A 86 -4.27 -6.02 -7.88
CA ARG A 86 -5.35 -6.63 -8.68
C ARG A 86 -6.73 -6.36 -8.09
N ASP A 87 -6.86 -6.44 -6.76
CA ASP A 87 -8.12 -6.14 -6.07
C ASP A 87 -8.62 -4.73 -6.40
N GLU A 88 -7.70 -3.77 -6.51
CA GLU A 88 -8.02 -2.38 -6.82
C GLU A 88 -7.99 -2.07 -8.33
N GLY A 89 -8.10 -3.08 -9.20
CA GLY A 89 -8.26 -2.91 -10.65
C GLY A 89 -6.97 -2.56 -11.42
N GLY A 90 -5.81 -2.73 -10.81
CA GLY A 90 -4.50 -2.57 -11.44
C GLY A 90 -3.90 -3.89 -11.95
N SER A 91 -2.81 -3.77 -12.69
CA SER A 91 -1.97 -4.89 -13.13
C SER A 91 -0.61 -4.86 -12.46
N ALA A 92 -0.08 -6.03 -12.11
CA ALA A 92 1.22 -6.18 -11.47
C ALA A 92 2.11 -7.12 -12.29
N GLU A 93 3.29 -6.65 -12.65
CA GLU A 93 4.34 -7.40 -13.33
C GLU A 93 5.46 -7.76 -12.32
N TYR A 94 6.05 -8.94 -12.42
CA TYR A 94 7.08 -9.39 -11.47
C TYR A 94 8.39 -9.68 -12.20
N LEU A 95 9.44 -8.96 -11.81
CA LEU A 95 10.79 -9.14 -12.31
C LEU A 95 11.68 -9.67 -11.19
N GLY A 96 12.10 -10.92 -11.30
CA GLY A 96 13.02 -11.55 -10.37
C GLY A 96 14.48 -11.24 -10.70
N GLN A 97 15.39 -11.74 -9.85
CA GLN A 97 16.84 -11.55 -10.01
C GLN A 97 17.38 -12.03 -11.36
N GLN A 98 16.78 -13.08 -11.95
CA GLN A 98 17.20 -13.62 -13.25
C GLN A 98 16.68 -12.79 -14.43
N ASP A 99 15.61 -12.02 -14.21
CA ASP A 99 14.98 -11.19 -15.24
C ASP A 99 15.65 -9.79 -15.29
N ILE A 100 16.14 -9.32 -14.15
CA ILE A 100 16.78 -8.00 -14.00
C ILE A 100 18.29 -8.07 -14.21
N HIS A 101 18.82 -7.21 -15.07
CA HIS A 101 20.25 -7.11 -15.38
C HIS A 101 20.92 -5.90 -14.70
N PHE A 102 20.30 -5.37 -13.65
CA PHE A 102 20.78 -4.21 -12.89
C PHE A 102 22.22 -4.42 -12.38
N GLY A 103 23.07 -3.43 -12.63
CA GLY A 103 24.49 -3.44 -12.28
C GLY A 103 25.37 -4.33 -13.16
N LYS A 104 24.81 -5.07 -14.14
CA LYS A 104 25.57 -5.90 -15.10
C LYS A 104 25.51 -5.35 -16.52
N LYS A 105 24.31 -5.13 -17.05
CA LYS A 105 24.09 -4.57 -18.40
C LYS A 105 23.44 -3.19 -18.37
N GLU A 106 22.85 -2.81 -17.24
CA GLU A 106 22.14 -1.54 -17.06
C GLU A 106 22.52 -0.94 -15.70
N SER A 107 22.83 0.35 -15.68
CA SER A 107 23.03 1.11 -14.44
C SER A 107 21.71 1.30 -13.70
N VAL A 108 21.77 1.34 -12.37
CA VAL A 108 20.63 1.67 -11.49
C VAL A 108 20.57 3.17 -11.27
#